data_AF-A0A7S0SA29-F1
#
_entry.id   AF-A0A7S0SA29-F1
#
_cell.length_a   1.000
_cell.length_b   1.000
_cell.length_c   1.000
_cell.angle_alpha   90.00
_cell.angle_beta   90.00
_cell.angle_gamma   90.00
#
_symmetry.space_group_name_H-M   'P 1'
#
loop_
_entity.id
_entity.type
_entity.pdbx_description
1 polymer ?
#
loop_
_entity_poly.entity_id
_entity_poly.type
_entity_poly.pdbx_seq_one_letter_code
_entity_poly.pdbx_strand_id
1 'polypeptide(L)'
;SKFRALARHRPTLIVVSMRRSGAVVVLSLTWWCISSAEEPIATQSLCACQREDGFLKNHTCLDEVVAECEAAGQWAVDLAYCQVDTSMGDSAFTWTTNPIAFSALIRAAAVKCKHPFTFDVAETASFVGSLGYGSLKSEFVAQKINGAQMTELTLDQLTGKLNIGMGDAMSFNDGKDEFLEPGPPVNVGRPLGAVPTVMLSVNVRSVSDIDEVKFEFEAILEIVMHWSDENIWAECTASGEKIEQGRCLYVWKPKLLFPNARSIEIPTNRKYLWTDLKFKRATYMIEVSGTFAAAMSFRDFPMDEHALPIIVAVDNTNQDMGRNQLRWGPVSTQLDDNIIAPDGGKDTISGWKIRSASAKEHSYLPIDWNKLAGDSGPLRSYMNEFGTQYEAATNATFNIESVSMVSAVTCEVIARRTTVFFMLNYIMVVILLTSLSWI
;
A
#
# COMPACT_ATOMS: atom_id res chain seq x y z
N SER A 1 -29.35 4.39 50.49
CA SER A 1 -29.54 2.93 50.54
C SER A 1 -29.12 2.33 49.20
N LYS A 2 -27.94 1.70 49.20
CA LYS A 2 -27.26 1.04 48.08
C LYS A 2 -28.14 0.01 47.35
N PHE A 3 -28.15 0.05 46.02
CA PHE A 3 -28.17 -1.16 45.19
C PHE A 3 -27.29 -0.94 43.94
N ARG A 4 -26.16 -1.65 43.92
CA ARG A 4 -25.30 -1.86 42.74
C ARG A 4 -25.88 -3.03 41.96
N ALA A 5 -26.20 -2.85 40.68
CA ALA A 5 -26.44 -3.96 39.75
C ALA A 5 -25.19 -4.17 38.89
N LEU A 6 -24.49 -5.27 39.17
CA LEU A 6 -23.43 -5.84 38.35
C LEU A 6 -24.09 -6.63 37.21
N ALA A 7 -24.10 -6.09 36.00
CA ALA A 7 -24.44 -6.87 34.80
C ALA A 7 -23.18 -7.60 34.32
N ARG A 8 -23.05 -8.88 34.67
CA ARG A 8 -22.13 -9.82 34.01
C ARG A 8 -22.85 -10.39 32.79
N HIS A 9 -22.49 -9.97 31.59
CA HIS A 9 -22.88 -10.69 30.38
C HIS A 9 -22.00 -11.92 30.21
N ARG A 10 -22.59 -13.11 30.40
CA ARG A 10 -22.05 -14.35 29.84
C ARG A 10 -22.66 -14.54 28.44
N PRO A 11 -21.90 -14.99 27.44
CA PRO A 11 -22.49 -15.37 26.16
C PRO A 11 -23.33 -16.64 26.36
N THR A 12 -24.61 -16.54 26.02
CA THR A 12 -25.53 -17.68 25.96
C THR A 12 -25.38 -18.34 24.58
N LEU A 13 -24.95 -19.59 24.55
CA LEU A 13 -24.90 -20.41 23.34
C LEU A 13 -26.34 -20.81 22.96
N ILE A 14 -26.85 -20.32 21.84
CA ILE A 14 -28.13 -20.79 21.28
C ILE A 14 -27.82 -21.82 20.20
N VAL A 15 -28.13 -23.09 20.47
CA VAL A 15 -28.02 -24.18 19.49
C VAL A 15 -29.38 -24.33 18.81
N VAL A 16 -29.47 -23.97 17.54
CA VAL A 16 -30.66 -24.27 16.71
C VAL A 16 -30.37 -25.54 15.91
N SER A 17 -31.05 -26.63 16.25
CA SER A 17 -30.98 -27.91 15.53
C SER A 17 -32.11 -27.99 14.52
N MET A 18 -31.79 -27.94 13.22
CA MET A 18 -32.71 -28.39 12.16
C MET A 18 -32.22 -29.73 11.60
N ARG A 19 -33.02 -30.78 11.79
CA ARG A 19 -32.78 -32.12 11.22
C ARG A 19 -33.38 -32.20 9.82
N ARG A 20 -32.53 -32.28 8.80
CA ARG A 20 -32.77 -33.13 7.62
C ARG A 20 -31.41 -33.56 7.05
N SER A 21 -31.22 -34.89 7.02
CA SER A 21 -30.17 -35.62 6.29
C SER A 21 -28.71 -35.22 6.56
N GLY A 22 -28.12 -35.84 7.58
CA GLY A 22 -26.84 -36.56 7.39
C GLY A 22 -25.51 -35.80 7.36
N ALA A 23 -25.45 -34.49 7.65
CA ALA A 23 -24.18 -33.80 7.86
C ALA A 23 -24.30 -32.77 9.00
N VAL A 24 -23.43 -32.87 10.01
CA VAL A 24 -23.32 -31.88 11.09
C VAL A 24 -22.27 -30.86 10.67
N VAL A 25 -22.71 -29.70 10.21
CA VAL A 25 -21.83 -28.55 9.96
C VAL A 25 -21.79 -27.71 11.23
N VAL A 26 -20.64 -27.67 11.90
CA VAL A 26 -20.39 -26.79 13.05
C VAL A 26 -19.86 -25.46 12.52
N LEU A 27 -20.73 -24.47 12.39
CA LEU A 27 -20.34 -23.09 12.09
C LEU A 27 -20.02 -22.35 13.40
N SER A 28 -18.73 -22.12 13.65
CA SER A 28 -18.23 -21.28 14.73
C SER A 28 -18.19 -19.81 14.26
N LEU A 29 -19.22 -19.03 14.58
CA LEU A 29 -19.19 -17.58 14.42
C LEU A 29 -18.60 -16.96 15.70
N THR A 30 -17.31 -16.64 15.65
CA THR A 30 -16.66 -15.86 16.71
C THR A 30 -16.83 -14.37 16.39
N TRP A 31 -17.81 -13.74 17.05
CA TRP A 31 -17.93 -12.29 17.09
C TRP A 31 -16.92 -11.74 18.10
N TRP A 32 -15.89 -11.06 17.62
CA TRP A 32 -15.04 -10.21 18.45
C TRP A 32 -15.70 -8.84 18.61
N CYS A 33 -16.38 -8.62 19.74
CA CYS A 33 -16.68 -7.27 20.21
C CYS A 33 -15.38 -6.66 20.75
N ILE A 34 -14.66 -5.92 19.91
CA ILE A 34 -13.63 -4.98 20.36
C ILE A 34 -14.37 -3.79 20.97
N SER A 35 -14.37 -3.68 22.29
CA SER A 35 -14.79 -2.46 22.96
C SER A 35 -13.76 -1.37 22.65
N SER A 36 -14.08 -0.46 21.74
CA SER A 36 -13.34 0.78 21.54
C SER A 36 -13.55 1.66 22.77
N ALA A 37 -12.55 1.70 23.64
CA ALA A 37 -12.38 2.88 24.48
C ALA A 37 -12.02 4.02 23.51
N GLU A 38 -12.95 4.96 23.31
CA GLU A 38 -12.66 6.22 22.64
C GLU A 38 -11.61 6.94 23.48
N GLU A 39 -10.35 6.89 23.04
CA GLU A 39 -9.38 7.89 23.47
C GLU A 39 -9.88 9.25 23.00
N PRO A 40 -9.86 10.29 23.86
CA PRO A 40 -10.22 11.63 23.44
C PRO A 40 -9.29 12.03 22.30
N ILE A 41 -9.89 12.33 21.14
CA ILE A 41 -9.19 12.91 19.99
C ILE A 41 -8.38 14.10 20.53
N ALA A 42 -7.05 13.96 20.57
CA ALA A 42 -6.18 15.06 20.93
C ALA A 42 -6.56 16.23 20.03
N THR A 43 -6.99 17.34 20.62
CA THR A 43 -7.24 18.58 19.89
C THR A 43 -5.97 18.91 19.12
N GLN A 44 -5.98 18.73 17.80
CA GLN A 44 -4.89 19.15 16.92
C GLN A 44 -4.59 20.62 17.23
N SER A 45 -3.45 20.88 17.86
CA SER A 45 -3.02 22.24 18.17
C SER A 45 -2.70 22.96 16.87
N LEU A 46 -3.15 24.21 16.75
CA LEU A 46 -2.63 25.16 15.76
C LEU A 46 -1.11 25.12 15.77
N CYS A 47 -0.47 24.83 14.64
CA CYS A 47 0.99 24.96 14.54
C CYS A 47 1.39 26.43 14.76
N ALA A 48 2.66 26.70 15.07
CA ALA A 48 3.16 28.06 15.23
C ALA A 48 2.88 28.96 14.01
N CYS A 49 2.76 28.35 12.82
CA CYS A 49 2.34 29.01 11.58
C CYS A 49 0.98 29.69 11.65
N GLN A 50 0.03 29.20 12.43
CA GLN A 50 -1.38 29.63 12.34
C GLN A 50 -1.79 30.67 13.39
N ARG A 51 -0.86 31.18 14.21
CA ARG A 51 -1.16 32.20 15.24
C ARG A 51 -1.29 33.58 14.59
N GLU A 52 -2.17 34.44 15.13
CA GLU A 52 -2.41 35.83 14.66
C GLU A 52 -1.11 36.63 14.48
N ASP A 53 -0.08 36.30 15.26
CA ASP A 53 1.24 36.94 15.25
C ASP A 53 2.35 36.10 14.55
N GLY A 54 2.03 34.87 14.13
CA GLY A 54 3.02 33.79 13.97
C GLY A 54 3.57 33.57 12.56
N PHE A 55 2.80 33.82 11.50
CA PHE A 55 3.24 33.47 10.13
C PHE A 55 4.44 34.30 9.67
N LEU A 56 4.52 35.58 10.07
CA LEU A 56 5.51 36.54 9.53
C LEU A 56 6.22 37.40 10.57
N LYS A 57 5.69 37.51 11.79
CA LYS A 57 6.20 38.47 12.79
C LYS A 57 7.21 37.87 13.76
N ASN A 58 7.21 36.54 13.94
CA ASN A 58 7.97 35.89 15.02
C ASN A 58 8.93 34.79 14.57
N HIS A 59 9.10 34.55 13.26
CA HIS A 59 9.95 33.49 12.68
C HIS A 59 9.67 32.04 13.15
N THR A 60 8.89 31.81 14.21
CA THR A 60 8.66 30.49 14.82
C THR A 60 8.14 29.41 13.87
N CYS A 61 7.31 29.77 12.89
CA CYS A 61 6.87 28.82 11.86
C CYS A 61 8.01 28.42 10.92
N LEU A 62 8.78 29.42 10.48
CA LEU A 62 9.93 29.23 9.63
C LEU A 62 10.99 28.43 10.38
N ASP A 63 11.24 28.74 11.66
CA ASP A 63 12.18 28.03 12.51
C ASP A 63 11.76 26.57 12.73
N GLU A 64 10.47 26.29 12.90
CA GLU A 64 9.95 24.90 13.00
C GLU A 64 10.11 24.13 11.68
N VAL A 65 9.86 24.78 10.54
CA VAL A 65 10.04 24.18 9.22
C VAL A 65 11.52 23.96 8.91
N VAL A 66 12.38 24.94 9.19
CA VAL A 66 13.84 24.86 9.03
C VAL A 66 14.42 23.79 9.94
N ALA A 67 14.04 23.76 11.22
CA ALA A 67 14.49 22.72 12.16
C ALA A 67 14.08 21.32 11.70
N GLU A 68 12.92 21.17 11.05
CA GLU A 68 12.53 19.90 10.47
C GLU A 68 13.31 19.55 9.20
N CYS A 69 13.53 20.51 8.30
CA CYS A 69 14.40 20.30 7.14
C CYS A 69 15.82 19.92 7.58
N GLU A 70 16.34 20.56 8.62
CA GLU A 70 17.63 20.22 9.24
C GLU A 70 17.60 18.83 9.89
N ALA A 71 16.52 18.48 10.62
CA ALA A 71 16.35 17.16 11.22
C ALA A 71 16.18 16.05 10.17
N ALA A 72 15.61 16.36 9.01
CA ALA A 72 15.56 15.48 7.85
C ALA A 72 16.95 15.29 7.22
N GLY A 73 17.93 16.16 7.48
CA GLY A 73 19.31 16.02 7.04
C GLY A 73 19.42 15.88 5.52
N GLN A 74 20.07 14.81 5.06
CA GLN A 74 20.19 14.51 3.62
C GLN A 74 18.84 14.27 2.92
N TRP A 75 17.76 14.03 3.68
CA TRP A 75 16.42 13.78 3.16
C TRP A 75 15.61 15.06 2.92
N ALA A 76 16.15 16.22 3.31
CA ALA A 76 15.50 17.51 3.08
C ALA A 76 15.24 17.77 1.58
N VAL A 77 16.11 17.27 0.69
CA VAL A 77 15.95 17.46 -0.76
C VAL A 77 14.70 16.80 -1.34
N ASP A 78 14.12 15.81 -0.67
CA ASP A 78 12.90 15.13 -1.12
C ASP A 78 11.63 15.82 -0.61
N LEU A 79 11.77 16.74 0.34
CA LEU A 79 10.68 17.50 0.90
C LEU A 79 10.48 18.78 0.08
N ALA A 80 9.38 18.86 -0.67
CA ALA A 80 9.11 20.00 -1.57
C ALA A 80 9.17 21.38 -0.88
N TYR A 81 8.93 21.44 0.44
CA TYR A 81 9.05 22.66 1.22
C TYR A 81 10.48 22.97 1.72
N CYS A 82 11.36 21.98 1.77
CA CYS A 82 12.77 22.13 2.10
C CYS A 82 13.66 22.39 0.87
N GLN A 83 13.10 22.21 -0.34
CA GLN A 83 13.74 22.60 -1.59
C GLN A 83 13.75 24.12 -1.83
N VAL A 84 13.07 24.90 -0.97
CA VAL A 84 13.19 26.36 -1.03
C VAL A 84 14.57 26.73 -0.52
N ASP A 85 15.34 27.37 -1.40
CA ASP A 85 16.68 27.83 -1.11
C ASP A 85 16.69 28.74 0.13
N THR A 86 17.10 28.18 1.27
CA THR A 86 17.22 28.91 2.54
C THR A 86 18.24 30.03 2.46
N SER A 87 19.10 30.06 1.42
CA SER A 87 20.01 31.16 1.14
C SER A 87 19.34 32.39 0.51
N MET A 88 18.05 32.31 0.15
CA MET A 88 17.26 33.46 -0.37
C MET A 88 16.89 34.51 0.70
N GLY A 89 17.47 34.42 1.89
CA GLY A 89 17.78 35.59 2.71
C GLY A 89 17.11 35.61 4.07
N ASP A 90 17.87 36.03 5.08
CA ASP A 90 17.52 36.26 6.48
C ASP A 90 16.40 37.29 6.72
N SER A 91 15.74 37.79 5.67
CA SER A 91 14.67 38.75 5.79
C SER A 91 13.32 38.07 5.57
N ALA A 92 12.41 38.17 6.54
CA ALA A 92 10.99 37.79 6.40
C ALA A 92 10.30 38.44 5.18
N PHE A 93 10.93 39.47 4.60
CA PHE A 93 10.47 40.20 3.42
C PHE A 93 10.67 39.39 2.12
N THR A 94 11.74 38.61 1.98
CA THR A 94 11.96 37.79 0.76
C THR A 94 10.99 36.62 0.68
N TRP A 95 10.59 36.06 1.82
CA TRP A 95 9.62 34.94 1.89
C TRP A 95 8.17 35.37 1.63
N THR A 96 7.81 36.63 1.94
CA THR A 96 6.46 37.17 1.70
C THR A 96 6.26 37.69 0.28
N THR A 97 7.33 38.16 -0.35
CA THR A 97 7.27 38.75 -1.68
C THR A 97 7.65 37.77 -2.79
N ASN A 98 8.30 36.64 -2.45
CA ASN A 98 8.55 35.56 -3.39
C ASN A 98 7.40 34.54 -3.36
N PRO A 99 6.54 34.49 -4.39
CA PRO A 99 5.36 33.62 -4.42
C PRO A 99 5.71 32.12 -4.36
N ILE A 100 6.91 31.72 -4.80
CA ILE A 100 7.37 30.32 -4.73
C ILE A 100 7.69 29.93 -3.29
N ALA A 101 8.48 30.76 -2.59
CA ALA A 101 8.85 30.53 -1.20
C ALA A 101 7.62 30.54 -0.28
N PHE A 102 6.68 31.45 -0.56
CA PHE A 102 5.42 31.57 0.15
C PHE A 102 4.49 30.36 -0.06
N SER A 103 4.33 29.91 -1.31
CA SER A 103 3.58 28.70 -1.67
C SER A 103 4.13 27.47 -0.95
N ALA A 104 5.45 27.30 -0.96
CA ALA A 104 6.11 26.20 -0.28
C ALA A 104 5.94 26.24 1.24
N LEU A 105 5.99 27.43 1.87
CA LEU A 105 5.74 27.58 3.31
C LEU A 105 4.30 27.23 3.69
N ILE A 106 3.32 27.61 2.85
CA ILE A 106 1.93 27.23 3.08
C ILE A 106 1.73 25.74 2.87
N ARG A 107 2.37 25.14 1.87
CA ARG A 107 2.34 23.67 1.69
C ARG A 107 2.95 22.96 2.89
N ALA A 108 4.06 23.45 3.44
CA ALA A 108 4.65 22.93 4.68
C ALA A 108 3.67 23.02 5.86
N ALA A 109 3.03 24.17 6.03
CA ALA A 109 2.04 24.39 7.07
C ALA A 109 0.79 23.52 6.86
N ALA A 110 0.31 23.33 5.63
CA ALA A 110 -0.83 22.47 5.32
C ALA A 110 -0.53 20.99 5.63
N VAL A 111 0.73 20.56 5.49
CA VAL A 111 1.18 19.21 5.81
C VAL A 111 1.30 19.00 7.32
N LYS A 112 1.75 20.02 8.04
CA LYS A 112 1.96 20.00 9.50
C LYS A 112 0.70 20.20 10.33
N CYS A 113 -0.27 20.93 9.78
CA CYS A 113 -1.34 21.53 10.56
C CYS A 113 -2.72 21.02 10.13
N LYS A 114 -3.77 21.67 10.64
CA LYS A 114 -5.13 21.51 10.14
C LYS A 114 -5.16 21.70 8.62
N HIS A 115 -5.89 20.84 7.90
CA HIS A 115 -6.15 21.03 6.48
C HIS A 115 -6.86 22.39 6.26
N PRO A 116 -6.57 23.18 5.20
CA PRO A 116 -7.29 24.42 4.89
C PRO A 116 -8.82 24.37 5.03
N PHE A 117 -9.49 23.26 4.67
CA PHE A 117 -10.96 23.10 4.83
C PHE A 117 -11.44 23.13 6.29
N THR A 118 -10.54 22.91 7.24
CA THR A 118 -10.87 22.84 8.66
C THR A 118 -10.61 24.16 9.39
N PHE A 119 -10.17 25.20 8.67
CA PHE A 119 -9.93 26.51 9.27
C PHE A 119 -11.24 27.14 9.74
N ASP A 120 -11.24 27.70 10.95
CA ASP A 120 -12.32 28.58 11.39
C ASP A 120 -12.25 29.94 10.70
N VAL A 121 -13.20 30.82 11.00
CA VAL A 121 -13.31 32.14 10.34
C VAL A 121 -12.08 33.02 10.62
N ALA A 122 -11.56 33.00 11.84
CA ALA A 122 -10.42 33.83 12.23
C ALA A 122 -9.13 33.31 11.59
N GLU A 123 -8.94 31.99 11.59
CA GLU A 123 -7.84 31.29 10.93
C GLU A 123 -7.84 31.56 9.42
N THR A 124 -9.00 31.47 8.78
CA THR A 124 -9.17 31.73 7.35
C THR A 124 -8.87 33.18 6.99
N ALA A 125 -9.37 34.14 7.77
CA ALA A 125 -9.07 35.56 7.54
C ALA A 125 -7.58 35.86 7.75
N SER A 126 -6.97 35.31 8.80
CA SER A 126 -5.53 35.45 9.05
C SER A 126 -4.70 34.96 7.88
N PHE A 127 -5.07 33.76 7.40
CA PHE A 127 -4.47 33.12 6.24
C PHE A 127 -4.60 33.94 4.95
N VAL A 128 -5.80 34.42 4.60
CA VAL A 128 -6.00 35.25 3.40
C VAL A 128 -5.17 36.54 3.47
N GLY A 129 -5.03 37.13 4.66
CA GLY A 129 -4.18 38.30 4.82
C GLY A 129 -2.69 38.02 4.70
N SER A 130 -2.22 36.80 5.00
CA SER A 130 -0.81 36.45 4.76
C SER A 130 -0.52 36.24 3.27
N LEU A 131 -1.53 35.87 2.46
CA LEU A 131 -1.44 35.79 0.98
C LEU A 131 -1.26 37.15 0.28
N GLY A 132 -1.12 38.25 1.02
CA GLY A 132 -1.07 39.61 0.46
C GLY A 132 -2.45 40.24 0.27
N TYR A 133 -3.54 39.50 0.51
CA TYR A 133 -4.91 40.03 0.48
C TYR A 133 -5.33 40.60 1.85
N GLY A 134 -4.44 41.36 2.50
CA GLY A 134 -4.67 41.91 3.84
C GLY A 134 -5.94 42.76 3.95
N SER A 135 -6.36 43.40 2.85
CA SER A 135 -7.59 44.18 2.75
C SER A 135 -8.87 43.35 2.82
N LEU A 136 -8.81 42.02 2.63
CA LEU A 136 -9.98 41.13 2.62
C LEU A 136 -10.27 40.51 3.99
N LYS A 137 -9.41 40.75 4.98
CA LYS A 137 -9.54 40.18 6.33
C LYS A 137 -10.88 40.53 6.96
N SER A 138 -11.27 41.80 6.93
CA SER A 138 -12.53 42.29 7.50
C SER A 138 -13.74 41.65 6.85
N GLU A 139 -13.69 41.42 5.55
CA GLU A 139 -14.77 40.92 4.71
C GLU A 139 -14.97 39.41 4.96
N PHE A 140 -13.89 38.64 5.06
CA PHE A 140 -13.94 37.23 5.43
C PHE A 140 -14.55 37.05 6.84
N VAL A 141 -14.14 37.87 7.81
CA VAL A 141 -14.72 37.85 9.16
C VAL A 141 -16.18 38.27 9.15
N ALA A 142 -16.54 39.34 8.43
CA ALA A 142 -17.90 39.86 8.35
C ALA A 142 -18.86 38.87 7.69
N GLN A 143 -18.42 38.19 6.63
CA GLN A 143 -19.19 37.17 5.92
C GLN A 143 -19.13 35.79 6.60
N LYS A 144 -18.38 35.68 7.70
CA LYS A 144 -18.13 34.43 8.44
C LYS A 144 -17.59 33.30 7.55
N ILE A 145 -16.74 33.63 6.59
CA ILE A 145 -16.17 32.66 5.65
C ILE A 145 -15.09 31.87 6.38
N ASN A 146 -15.34 30.58 6.57
CA ASN A 146 -14.37 29.62 7.08
C ASN A 146 -13.63 28.90 5.94
N GLY A 147 -12.72 28.00 6.29
CA GLY A 147 -11.87 27.30 5.33
C GLY A 147 -12.66 26.47 4.32
N ALA A 148 -13.75 25.81 4.75
CA ALA A 148 -14.65 25.08 3.87
C ALA A 148 -15.39 26.03 2.91
N GLN A 149 -15.91 27.15 3.40
CA GLN A 149 -16.66 28.11 2.57
C GLN A 149 -15.77 28.87 1.59
N MET A 150 -14.51 29.14 1.96
CA MET A 150 -13.51 29.77 1.08
C MET A 150 -13.38 28.99 -0.23
N THR A 151 -13.60 27.67 -0.18
CA THR A 151 -13.46 26.77 -1.32
C THR A 151 -14.61 26.82 -2.30
N GLU A 152 -15.78 27.19 -1.80
CA GLU A 152 -17.01 27.27 -2.57
C GLU A 152 -17.26 28.67 -3.13
N LEU A 153 -16.39 29.64 -2.81
CA LEU A 153 -16.52 31.01 -3.31
C LEU A 153 -16.48 31.03 -4.84
N THR A 154 -17.55 31.54 -5.43
CA THR A 154 -17.64 31.76 -6.87
C THR A 154 -17.04 33.12 -7.24
N LEU A 155 -16.65 33.30 -8.50
CA LEU A 155 -16.13 34.57 -9.01
C LEU A 155 -17.08 35.75 -8.73
N ASP A 156 -18.39 35.52 -8.84
CA ASP A 156 -19.43 36.53 -8.52
C ASP A 156 -19.49 36.86 -7.02
N GLN A 157 -19.22 35.89 -6.14
CA GLN A 157 -19.16 36.14 -4.70
C GLN A 157 -17.90 36.91 -4.32
N LEU A 158 -16.77 36.57 -4.94
CA LEU A 158 -15.50 37.29 -4.77
C LEU A 158 -15.64 38.75 -5.18
N THR A 159 -16.20 39.01 -6.36
CA THR A 159 -16.35 40.38 -6.89
C THR A 159 -17.51 41.14 -6.24
N GLY A 160 -18.67 40.50 -6.06
CA GLY A 160 -19.89 41.16 -5.60
C GLY A 160 -20.03 41.28 -4.08
N LYS A 161 -19.65 40.25 -3.32
CA LYS A 161 -19.84 40.24 -1.85
C LYS A 161 -18.60 40.62 -1.06
N LEU A 162 -17.42 40.32 -1.62
CA LEU A 162 -16.14 40.65 -0.99
C LEU A 162 -15.48 41.88 -1.63
N ASN A 163 -16.11 42.48 -2.64
CA ASN A 163 -15.64 43.69 -3.33
C ASN A 163 -14.20 43.57 -3.85
N ILE A 164 -13.81 42.36 -4.26
CA ILE A 164 -12.49 42.07 -4.81
C ILE A 164 -12.47 42.56 -6.27
N GLY A 165 -11.39 43.21 -6.68
CA GLY A 165 -11.21 43.59 -8.09
C GLY A 165 -11.25 42.36 -9.00
N MET A 166 -11.87 42.47 -10.17
CA MET A 166 -12.07 41.33 -11.09
C MET A 166 -10.78 40.53 -11.37
N GLY A 167 -9.64 41.22 -11.54
CA GLY A 167 -8.34 40.57 -11.78
C GLY A 167 -7.82 39.77 -10.58
N ASP A 168 -7.98 40.30 -9.37
CA ASP A 168 -7.62 39.60 -8.13
C ASP A 168 -8.57 38.45 -7.84
N ALA A 169 -9.86 38.62 -8.16
CA ALA A 169 -10.88 37.58 -8.02
C ALA A 169 -10.63 36.41 -9.00
N MET A 170 -10.22 36.69 -10.23
CA MET A 170 -9.78 35.67 -11.19
C MET A 170 -8.50 34.98 -10.69
N SER A 171 -7.49 35.73 -10.27
CA SER A 171 -6.23 35.18 -9.75
C SER A 171 -6.47 34.32 -8.50
N PHE A 172 -7.35 34.76 -7.59
CA PHE A 172 -7.76 34.01 -6.43
C PHE A 172 -8.55 32.77 -6.83
N ASN A 173 -9.48 32.85 -7.78
CA ASN A 173 -10.29 31.71 -8.21
C ASN A 173 -9.44 30.64 -8.93
N ASP A 174 -8.49 31.07 -9.76
CA ASP A 174 -7.55 30.18 -10.46
C ASP A 174 -6.56 29.55 -9.46
N GLY A 175 -6.01 30.35 -8.55
CA GLY A 175 -5.12 29.89 -7.49
C GLY A 175 -5.84 29.07 -6.42
N LYS A 176 -7.15 29.26 -6.23
CA LYS A 176 -7.98 28.52 -5.27
C LYS A 176 -7.98 27.04 -5.62
N ASP A 177 -8.18 26.68 -6.88
CA ASP A 177 -8.22 25.27 -7.26
C ASP A 177 -6.83 24.61 -7.05
N GLU A 178 -5.75 25.31 -7.37
CA GLU A 178 -4.37 24.85 -7.13
C GLU A 178 -3.98 24.83 -5.63
N PHE A 179 -4.62 25.68 -4.82
CA PHE A 179 -4.44 25.78 -3.38
C PHE A 179 -5.23 24.72 -2.60
N LEU A 180 -6.38 24.31 -3.15
CA LEU A 180 -7.32 23.38 -2.56
C LEU A 180 -7.25 21.97 -3.09
N GLU A 181 -6.51 21.77 -4.18
CA GLU A 181 -5.75 20.54 -4.31
C GLU A 181 -4.73 20.59 -3.18
N PRO A 182 -4.95 19.92 -2.02
CA PRO A 182 -3.88 19.79 -1.06
C PRO A 182 -2.69 19.26 -1.84
N GLY A 183 -1.65 20.10 -1.86
CA GLY A 183 -0.37 19.72 -2.41
C GLY A 183 -0.05 18.35 -1.83
N PRO A 184 0.45 17.45 -2.66
CA PRO A 184 0.59 16.08 -2.22
C PRO A 184 1.42 16.03 -0.95
N PRO A 185 1.02 15.20 0.03
CA PRO A 185 1.72 15.11 1.29
C PRO A 185 3.17 14.85 0.98
N VAL A 186 4.01 15.56 1.69
CA VAL A 186 5.44 15.45 1.56
C VAL A 186 5.79 14.03 2.01
N ASN A 187 6.58 13.31 1.21
CA ASN A 187 6.71 11.84 1.21
C ASN A 187 5.65 11.08 0.38
N VAL A 188 5.24 11.64 -0.75
CA VAL A 188 4.52 10.89 -1.79
C VAL A 188 5.23 9.58 -2.08
N GLY A 189 4.51 8.47 -1.97
CA GLY A 189 5.08 7.15 -2.24
C GLY A 189 5.95 6.63 -1.09
N ARG A 190 5.80 7.15 0.14
CA ARG A 190 6.32 6.49 1.34
C ARG A 190 5.28 6.54 2.47
N PRO A 191 5.08 5.43 3.20
CA PRO A 191 4.34 5.45 4.46
C PRO A 191 5.17 6.22 5.51
N LEU A 192 4.59 7.20 6.21
CA LEU A 192 5.26 7.89 7.32
C LEU A 192 5.25 6.99 8.57
N GLY A 193 6.40 6.90 9.23
CA GLY A 193 6.51 6.29 10.57
C GLY A 193 6.97 4.83 10.58
N ALA A 194 6.35 4.03 11.47
CA ALA A 194 6.65 2.62 11.61
C ALA A 194 6.27 1.86 10.34
N VAL A 195 7.06 0.86 9.98
CA VAL A 195 6.89 0.18 8.70
C VAL A 195 5.51 -0.46 8.60
N PRO A 196 4.73 -0.20 7.53
CA PRO A 196 3.42 -0.79 7.43
C PRO A 196 3.54 -2.31 7.31
N THR A 197 2.77 -3.00 8.14
CA THR A 197 2.44 -4.39 7.89
C THR A 197 1.33 -4.41 6.85
N VAL A 198 1.56 -5.08 5.72
CA VAL A 198 0.58 -5.18 4.64
C VAL A 198 -0.10 -6.54 4.74
N MET A 199 -1.41 -6.57 4.92
CA MET A 199 -2.19 -7.79 4.85
C MET A 199 -2.29 -8.21 3.38
N LEU A 200 -2.05 -9.48 3.08
CA LEU A 200 -2.08 -10.01 1.72
C LEU A 200 -3.09 -11.14 1.61
N SER A 201 -4.00 -11.05 0.66
CA SER A 201 -4.93 -12.12 0.30
C SER A 201 -4.74 -12.46 -1.17
N VAL A 202 -4.40 -13.73 -1.45
CA VAL A 202 -4.18 -14.23 -2.80
C VAL A 202 -5.32 -15.17 -3.18
N ASN A 203 -6.19 -14.73 -4.07
CA ASN A 203 -7.24 -15.54 -4.67
C ASN A 203 -6.74 -16.13 -6.00
N VAL A 204 -6.61 -17.45 -6.08
CA VAL A 204 -6.19 -18.12 -7.31
C VAL A 204 -7.43 -18.36 -8.16
N ARG A 205 -7.55 -17.62 -9.26
CA ARG A 205 -8.72 -17.64 -10.16
C ARG A 205 -8.66 -18.74 -11.20
N SER A 206 -7.47 -18.99 -11.75
CA SER A 206 -7.26 -20.11 -12.66
C SER A 206 -5.83 -20.62 -12.58
N VAL A 207 -5.69 -21.91 -12.87
CA VAL A 207 -4.40 -22.56 -13.15
C VAL A 207 -4.58 -23.29 -14.48
N SER A 208 -3.65 -23.12 -15.40
CA SER A 208 -3.68 -23.71 -16.74
C SER A 208 -2.29 -24.17 -17.16
N ASP A 209 -2.24 -24.98 -18.22
CA ASP A 209 -1.00 -25.30 -18.96
C ASP A 209 0.20 -25.70 -18.10
N ILE A 210 -0.02 -26.64 -17.18
CA ILE A 210 1.04 -27.27 -16.40
C ILE A 210 1.93 -28.08 -17.35
N ASP A 211 3.07 -27.50 -17.73
CA ASP A 211 4.07 -28.08 -18.64
C ASP A 211 5.18 -28.75 -17.82
N GLU A 212 5.10 -30.07 -17.76
CA GLU A 212 6.03 -30.94 -17.04
C GLU A 212 7.43 -31.01 -17.66
N VAL A 213 7.55 -30.70 -18.95
CA VAL A 213 8.83 -30.72 -19.67
C VAL A 213 9.59 -29.44 -19.38
N LYS A 214 8.88 -28.30 -19.34
CA LYS A 214 9.47 -26.99 -19.08
C LYS A 214 9.47 -26.58 -17.62
N PHE A 215 8.80 -27.35 -16.75
CA PHE A 215 8.65 -27.07 -15.32
C PHE A 215 7.98 -25.70 -15.09
N GLU A 216 6.89 -25.45 -15.80
CA GLU A 216 6.13 -24.20 -15.72
C GLU A 216 4.63 -24.44 -15.71
N PHE A 217 3.87 -23.45 -15.26
CA PHE A 217 2.41 -23.45 -15.30
C PHE A 217 1.90 -22.02 -15.46
N GLU A 218 0.71 -21.85 -16.02
CA GLU A 218 0.05 -20.56 -16.11
C GLU A 218 -0.93 -20.39 -14.96
N ALA A 219 -1.03 -19.19 -14.40
CA ALA A 219 -2.01 -18.87 -13.38
C ALA A 219 -2.53 -17.44 -13.50
N ILE A 220 -3.80 -17.26 -13.17
CA ILE A 220 -4.44 -15.96 -12.98
C ILE A 220 -4.75 -15.81 -11.49
N LEU A 221 -4.27 -14.71 -10.91
CA LEU A 221 -4.35 -14.39 -9.50
C LEU A 221 -5.09 -13.08 -9.33
N GLU A 222 -5.89 -12.99 -8.28
CA GLU A 222 -6.40 -11.74 -7.75
C GLU A 222 -5.75 -11.52 -6.40
N ILE A 223 -4.94 -10.48 -6.32
CA ILE A 223 -4.17 -10.12 -5.13
C ILE A 223 -4.82 -8.90 -4.50
N VAL A 224 -5.24 -9.05 -3.25
CA VAL A 224 -5.79 -7.96 -2.44
C VAL A 224 -4.81 -7.64 -1.32
N MET A 225 -4.41 -6.38 -1.25
CA MET A 225 -3.48 -5.85 -0.25
C MET A 225 -4.19 -4.81 0.60
N HIS A 226 -4.09 -4.93 1.91
CA HIS A 226 -4.63 -3.95 2.86
C HIS A 226 -3.53 -3.43 3.77
N TRP A 227 -3.45 -2.12 3.97
CA TRP A 227 -2.51 -1.53 4.92
C TRP A 227 -3.08 -0.27 5.57
N SER A 228 -2.44 0.14 6.67
CA SER A 228 -2.68 1.42 7.32
C SER A 228 -1.58 2.40 6.92
N ASP A 229 -1.96 3.62 6.59
CA ASP A 229 -1.03 4.70 6.24
C ASP A 229 -1.59 6.03 6.73
N GLU A 230 -0.88 6.64 7.69
CA GLU A 230 -1.25 7.93 8.29
C GLU A 230 -1.26 9.07 7.26
N ASN A 231 -0.51 8.92 6.17
CA ASN A 231 -0.44 9.89 5.07
C ASN A 231 -1.66 9.91 4.18
N ILE A 232 -2.63 9.00 4.36
CA ILE A 232 -3.89 9.05 3.61
C ILE A 232 -4.65 10.31 4.04
N TRP A 233 -4.60 11.35 3.23
CA TRP A 233 -5.22 12.65 3.51
C TRP A 233 -6.55 12.86 2.77
N ALA A 234 -6.81 12.05 1.74
CA ALA A 234 -8.09 12.04 1.04
C ALA A 234 -8.59 10.63 0.75
N GLU A 235 -9.91 10.55 0.67
CA GLU A 235 -10.60 9.45 0.06
C GLU A 235 -10.28 9.43 -1.44
N CYS A 236 -9.87 8.26 -1.90
CA CYS A 236 -9.63 7.93 -3.29
C CYS A 236 -10.38 6.62 -3.54
N THR A 237 -11.17 6.58 -4.61
CA THR A 237 -11.70 5.33 -5.15
C THR A 237 -11.51 5.40 -6.65
N ALA A 238 -10.57 4.62 -7.16
CA ALA A 238 -10.19 4.62 -8.56
C ALA A 238 -9.93 3.21 -9.08
N SER A 239 -10.12 3.04 -10.37
CA SER A 239 -9.77 1.83 -11.10
C SER A 239 -9.00 2.17 -12.37
N GLY A 240 -8.23 1.23 -12.88
CA GLY A 240 -7.53 1.45 -14.13
C GLY A 240 -6.41 2.48 -14.03
N GLU A 241 -6.26 3.25 -15.09
CA GLU A 241 -5.30 4.36 -15.20
C GLU A 241 -5.63 5.53 -14.27
N LYS A 242 -6.89 5.65 -13.79
CA LYS A 242 -7.29 6.71 -12.86
C LYS A 242 -6.60 6.60 -11.51
N ILE A 243 -6.02 5.44 -11.18
CA ILE A 243 -5.22 5.23 -9.97
C ILE A 243 -3.94 6.07 -10.02
N GLU A 244 -3.39 6.30 -11.21
CA GLU A 244 -2.18 7.10 -11.42
C GLU A 244 -2.51 8.59 -11.69
N GLN A 245 -3.72 9.02 -11.35
CA GLN A 245 -4.19 10.39 -11.58
C GLN A 245 -4.78 10.99 -10.30
N GLY A 246 -4.77 12.31 -10.22
CA GLY A 246 -5.38 13.08 -9.14
C GLY A 246 -4.89 12.64 -7.75
N ARG A 247 -5.82 12.51 -6.80
CA ARG A 247 -5.50 12.19 -5.39
C ARG A 247 -4.95 10.78 -5.19
N CYS A 248 -5.34 9.85 -6.06
CA CYS A 248 -4.99 8.43 -5.98
C CYS A 248 -3.52 8.14 -6.30
N LEU A 249 -2.92 9.00 -7.14
CA LEU A 249 -1.50 8.94 -7.47
C LEU A 249 -0.63 8.98 -6.21
N TYR A 250 -1.05 9.80 -5.24
CA TYR A 250 -0.26 10.09 -4.05
C TYR A 250 -0.34 9.05 -2.94
N VAL A 251 -1.25 8.08 -3.07
CA VAL A 251 -1.34 6.95 -2.14
C VAL A 251 -0.18 6.00 -2.45
N TRP A 252 0.69 5.76 -1.46
CA TRP A 252 1.76 4.77 -1.59
C TRP A 252 1.16 3.39 -1.85
N LYS A 253 1.79 2.62 -2.73
CA LYS A 253 1.35 1.27 -3.12
C LYS A 253 2.57 0.34 -3.08
N PRO A 254 2.50 -0.85 -2.45
CA PRO A 254 3.57 -1.83 -2.55
C PRO A 254 3.69 -2.29 -4.00
N LYS A 255 4.89 -2.14 -4.58
CA LYS A 255 5.19 -2.67 -5.90
C LYS A 255 5.55 -4.14 -5.75
N LEU A 256 4.93 -5.02 -6.53
CA LEU A 256 5.14 -6.46 -6.42
C LEU A 256 6.19 -6.95 -7.43
N LEU A 257 6.97 -7.93 -7.01
CA LEU A 257 7.84 -8.76 -7.83
C LEU A 257 7.37 -10.20 -7.75
N PHE A 258 7.53 -10.94 -8.84
CA PHE A 258 7.25 -12.38 -8.86
C PHE A 258 8.53 -13.11 -9.28
N PRO A 259 9.40 -13.46 -8.33
CA PRO A 259 10.74 -13.93 -8.64
C PRO A 259 10.80 -15.23 -9.45
N ASN A 260 9.78 -16.08 -9.34
CA ASN A 260 9.69 -17.33 -10.10
C ASN A 260 8.82 -17.22 -11.35
N ALA A 261 8.35 -16.02 -11.72
CA ALA A 261 7.61 -15.83 -12.96
C ALA A 261 8.55 -15.70 -14.16
N ARG A 262 8.18 -16.36 -15.27
CA ARG A 262 8.84 -16.23 -16.58
C ARG A 262 8.24 -15.11 -17.41
N SER A 263 6.93 -14.91 -17.26
CA SER A 263 6.16 -13.83 -17.88
C SER A 263 5.09 -13.38 -16.89
N ILE A 264 4.82 -12.07 -16.88
CA ILE A 264 3.81 -11.47 -16.02
C ILE A 264 3.11 -10.39 -16.83
N GLU A 265 1.80 -10.40 -16.78
CA GLU A 265 0.93 -9.35 -17.27
C GLU A 265 0.06 -8.85 -16.11
N ILE A 266 0.12 -7.54 -15.86
CA ILE A 266 -0.73 -6.86 -14.88
C ILE A 266 -1.62 -5.89 -15.65
N PRO A 267 -2.79 -6.35 -16.13
CA PRO A 267 -3.68 -5.52 -16.94
C PRO A 267 -4.08 -4.24 -16.19
N THR A 268 -3.91 -3.08 -16.82
CA THR A 268 -4.16 -1.78 -16.17
C THR A 268 -5.60 -1.65 -15.70
N ASN A 269 -6.56 -2.12 -16.51
CA ASN A 269 -8.01 -2.09 -16.24
C ASN A 269 -8.47 -3.03 -15.11
N ARG A 270 -7.59 -3.89 -14.57
CA ARG A 270 -7.91 -4.81 -13.46
C ARG A 270 -7.22 -4.41 -12.16
N LYS A 271 -7.00 -3.11 -11.99
CA LYS A 271 -6.48 -2.50 -10.76
C LYS A 271 -7.58 -1.70 -10.10
N TYR A 272 -7.70 -1.82 -8.79
CA TYR A 272 -8.65 -1.07 -7.97
C TYR A 272 -7.95 -0.58 -6.70
N LEU A 273 -8.12 0.70 -6.40
CA LEU A 273 -7.63 1.32 -5.18
C LEU A 273 -8.80 1.98 -4.47
N TRP A 274 -8.98 1.68 -3.19
CA TRP A 274 -9.83 2.45 -2.30
C TRP A 274 -9.05 2.88 -1.06
N THR A 275 -9.31 4.10 -0.59
CA THR A 275 -8.81 4.58 0.70
C THR A 275 -9.97 4.98 1.60
N ASP A 276 -9.79 4.73 2.89
CA ASP A 276 -10.69 5.13 3.96
C ASP A 276 -9.96 6.17 4.83
N LEU A 277 -10.39 7.42 4.72
CA LEU A 277 -9.78 8.53 5.42
C LEU A 277 -9.99 8.46 6.93
N LYS A 278 -11.13 7.92 7.38
CA LYS A 278 -11.48 7.83 8.80
C LYS A 278 -10.57 6.86 9.54
N PHE A 279 -10.24 5.73 8.91
CA PHE A 279 -9.38 4.71 9.50
C PHE A 279 -7.94 4.75 9.03
N LYS A 280 -7.59 5.68 8.12
CA LYS A 280 -6.26 5.78 7.51
C LYS A 280 -5.82 4.47 6.90
N ARG A 281 -6.74 3.83 6.16
CA ARG A 281 -6.52 2.52 5.52
C ARG A 281 -6.61 2.63 4.03
N ALA A 282 -5.80 1.85 3.35
CA ALA A 282 -5.89 1.68 1.91
C ALA A 282 -6.02 0.20 1.58
N THR A 283 -6.73 -0.06 0.49
CA THR A 283 -6.79 -1.37 -0.11
C THR A 283 -6.53 -1.27 -1.59
N TYR A 284 -5.63 -2.12 -2.04
CA TYR A 284 -5.24 -2.22 -3.42
C TYR A 284 -5.45 -3.65 -3.91
N MET A 285 -6.26 -3.78 -4.96
CA MET A 285 -6.55 -5.04 -5.61
C MET A 285 -5.99 -5.02 -7.02
N ILE A 286 -5.29 -6.08 -7.40
CA ILE A 286 -4.76 -6.26 -8.75
C ILE A 286 -5.02 -7.68 -9.24
N GLU A 287 -5.33 -7.81 -10.52
CA GLU A 287 -5.30 -9.09 -11.22
C GLU A 287 -3.93 -9.27 -11.88
N VAL A 288 -3.35 -10.45 -11.73
CA VAL A 288 -2.05 -10.82 -12.28
C VAL A 288 -2.20 -12.10 -13.07
N SER A 289 -1.84 -12.07 -14.33
CA SER A 289 -1.74 -13.26 -15.19
C SER A 289 -0.27 -13.53 -15.48
N GLY A 290 0.17 -14.78 -15.41
CA GLY A 290 1.56 -15.07 -15.71
C GLY A 290 1.88 -16.55 -15.82
N THR A 291 3.08 -16.83 -16.34
CA THR A 291 3.67 -18.16 -16.37
C THR A 291 4.72 -18.27 -15.26
N PHE A 292 4.59 -19.25 -14.39
CA PHE A 292 5.42 -19.44 -13.20
C PHE A 292 6.22 -20.73 -13.31
N ALA A 293 7.49 -20.68 -12.87
CA ALA A 293 8.34 -21.85 -12.77
C ALA A 293 8.01 -22.66 -11.51
N ALA A 294 7.88 -23.97 -11.67
CA ALA A 294 7.62 -24.92 -10.59
C ALA A 294 8.50 -26.17 -10.75
N ALA A 295 9.35 -26.44 -9.77
CA ALA A 295 10.08 -27.70 -9.74
C ALA A 295 9.12 -28.86 -9.48
N MET A 296 9.13 -29.87 -10.36
CA MET A 296 8.27 -31.06 -10.26
C MET A 296 9.14 -32.31 -10.12
N SER A 297 8.70 -33.28 -9.32
CA SER A 297 9.45 -34.52 -9.06
C SER A 297 8.67 -35.75 -9.53
N PHE A 298 9.04 -36.33 -10.66
CA PHE A 298 8.35 -37.50 -11.26
C PHE A 298 8.69 -38.85 -10.62
N ARG A 299 9.16 -38.86 -9.37
CA ARG A 299 9.57 -40.09 -8.67
C ARG A 299 8.44 -41.10 -8.55
N ASP A 300 7.22 -40.63 -8.29
CA ASP A 300 6.03 -41.46 -8.07
C ASP A 300 5.07 -41.42 -9.27
N PHE A 301 5.57 -41.12 -10.47
CA PHE A 301 4.75 -41.03 -11.67
C PHE A 301 4.01 -42.34 -11.97
N PRO A 302 2.69 -42.32 -12.30
CA PRO A 302 1.82 -41.15 -12.52
C PRO A 302 0.96 -40.76 -11.30
N MET A 303 1.28 -41.23 -10.09
CA MET A 303 0.52 -40.94 -8.85
C MET A 303 1.09 -39.75 -8.07
N ASP A 304 1.84 -38.90 -8.73
CA ASP A 304 2.57 -37.76 -8.17
C ASP A 304 1.65 -36.58 -7.79
N GLU A 305 2.07 -35.87 -6.74
CA GLU A 305 1.48 -34.61 -6.24
C GLU A 305 2.61 -33.57 -6.18
N HIS A 306 2.36 -32.38 -6.72
CA HIS A 306 3.33 -31.28 -6.71
C HIS A 306 2.73 -30.03 -6.07
N ALA A 307 3.58 -29.31 -5.35
CA ALA A 307 3.32 -27.94 -4.97
C ALA A 307 3.78 -27.04 -6.13
N LEU A 308 2.87 -26.22 -6.64
CA LEU A 308 3.13 -25.22 -7.67
C LEU A 308 3.30 -23.86 -6.97
N PRO A 309 4.54 -23.42 -6.68
CA PRO A 309 4.77 -22.20 -5.94
C PRO A 309 4.53 -20.97 -6.80
N ILE A 310 3.96 -19.94 -6.21
CA ILE A 310 3.85 -18.58 -6.74
C ILE A 310 4.45 -17.68 -5.67
N ILE A 311 5.62 -17.11 -5.96
CA ILE A 311 6.34 -16.26 -5.02
C ILE A 311 5.99 -14.81 -5.31
N VAL A 312 5.46 -14.11 -4.32
CA VAL A 312 5.16 -12.68 -4.34
C VAL A 312 6.11 -11.98 -3.38
N ALA A 313 6.98 -11.13 -3.90
CA ALA A 313 7.92 -10.32 -3.10
C ALA A 313 7.63 -8.83 -3.30
N VAL A 314 8.10 -7.98 -2.40
CA VAL A 314 8.05 -6.52 -2.60
C VAL A 314 9.25 -6.06 -3.41
N ASP A 315 9.00 -5.21 -4.40
CA ASP A 315 10.03 -4.45 -5.10
C ASP A 315 10.48 -3.26 -4.25
N ASN A 316 11.65 -3.40 -3.62
CA ASN A 316 12.29 -2.33 -2.87
C ASN A 316 13.39 -1.60 -3.68
N THR A 317 13.45 -1.78 -5.02
CA THR A 317 14.51 -1.15 -5.83
C THR A 317 14.40 0.37 -5.92
N ASN A 318 13.17 0.91 -5.90
CA ASN A 318 12.88 2.33 -6.00
C ASN A 318 12.20 2.91 -4.76
N GLN A 319 12.08 2.09 -3.70
CA GLN A 319 11.44 2.52 -2.47
C GLN A 319 12.53 2.68 -1.42
N ASP A 320 12.81 3.93 -1.02
CA ASP A 320 13.76 4.31 0.03
C ASP A 320 13.37 3.80 1.44
N MET A 321 12.41 2.88 1.52
CA MET A 321 12.19 2.07 2.71
C MET A 321 13.31 1.04 2.83
N GLY A 322 13.88 0.89 4.02
CA GLY A 322 14.92 -0.12 4.25
C GLY A 322 14.41 -1.50 3.81
N ARG A 323 15.21 -2.27 3.07
CA ARG A 323 14.76 -3.52 2.41
C ARG A 323 14.09 -4.56 3.32
N ASN A 324 14.36 -4.50 4.62
CA ASN A 324 13.86 -5.42 5.65
C ASN A 324 12.60 -4.93 6.37
N GLN A 325 12.11 -3.75 6.01
CA GLN A 325 11.16 -3.05 6.84
C GLN A 325 9.75 -3.59 6.60
N LEU A 326 9.34 -3.82 5.34
CA LEU A 326 7.97 -4.23 5.03
C LEU A 326 7.75 -5.70 5.36
N ARG A 327 6.67 -5.97 6.09
CA ARG A 327 6.22 -7.32 6.46
C ARG A 327 4.84 -7.61 5.92
N TRP A 328 4.62 -8.85 5.50
CA TRP A 328 3.33 -9.34 5.07
C TRP A 328 2.60 -9.92 6.29
N GLY A 329 1.41 -9.44 6.63
CA GLY A 329 0.73 -9.98 7.79
C GLY A 329 -0.65 -9.39 8.09
N PRO A 330 -1.68 -10.22 8.28
CA PRO A 330 -1.75 -11.65 7.96
C PRO A 330 -1.71 -11.92 6.46
N VAL A 331 -1.33 -13.15 6.11
CA VAL A 331 -1.36 -13.67 4.74
C VAL A 331 -2.45 -14.73 4.65
N SER A 332 -3.27 -14.66 3.61
CA SER A 332 -4.28 -15.66 3.32
C SER A 332 -4.30 -16.02 1.84
N THR A 333 -4.82 -17.21 1.53
CA THR A 333 -5.07 -17.61 0.15
C THR A 333 -6.37 -18.39 0.07
N GLN A 334 -7.02 -18.27 -1.08
CA GLN A 334 -8.24 -18.99 -1.41
C GLN A 334 -8.16 -19.46 -2.86
N LEU A 335 -8.79 -20.60 -3.15
CA LEU A 335 -9.06 -21.03 -4.52
C LEU A 335 -10.43 -20.50 -4.90
N ASP A 336 -10.55 -20.01 -6.13
CA ASP A 336 -11.84 -19.61 -6.68
C ASP A 336 -12.79 -20.82 -6.77
N ASP A 337 -14.07 -20.59 -6.55
CA ASP A 337 -15.11 -21.64 -6.56
C ASP A 337 -15.10 -22.42 -7.88
N ASN A 338 -14.75 -21.76 -8.99
CA ASN A 338 -14.65 -22.38 -10.31
C ASN A 338 -13.51 -23.41 -10.40
N ILE A 339 -12.47 -23.31 -9.56
CA ILE A 339 -11.38 -24.30 -9.48
C ILE A 339 -11.81 -25.49 -8.61
N ILE A 340 -12.52 -25.22 -7.51
CA ILE A 340 -12.92 -26.25 -6.55
C ILE A 340 -14.05 -27.11 -7.13
N ALA A 341 -14.99 -26.48 -7.85
CA ALA A 341 -16.17 -27.10 -8.41
C ALA A 341 -16.43 -26.57 -9.83
N PRO A 342 -15.64 -26.97 -10.84
CA PRO A 342 -15.82 -26.49 -12.20
C PRO A 342 -17.18 -26.91 -12.75
N ASP A 343 -17.96 -25.91 -13.18
CA ASP A 343 -19.26 -26.09 -13.81
C ASP A 343 -19.11 -26.96 -15.08
N GLY A 344 -19.52 -28.24 -14.97
CA GLY A 344 -19.51 -29.19 -16.08
C GLY A 344 -18.56 -30.38 -15.95
N GLY A 345 -17.93 -30.59 -14.79
CA GLY A 345 -17.22 -31.85 -14.49
C GLY A 345 -15.96 -32.11 -15.31
N LYS A 346 -15.48 -31.13 -16.09
CA LYS A 346 -14.15 -31.14 -16.71
C LYS A 346 -13.12 -30.65 -15.70
N ASP A 347 -12.95 -31.46 -14.66
CA ASP A 347 -12.12 -31.19 -13.47
C ASP A 347 -10.62 -31.48 -13.71
N THR A 348 -10.19 -31.41 -14.97
CA THR A 348 -8.84 -31.81 -15.40
C THR A 348 -8.21 -30.75 -16.27
N ILE A 349 -7.37 -29.93 -15.65
CA ILE A 349 -6.45 -29.05 -16.35
C ILE A 349 -5.32 -29.94 -16.86
N SER A 350 -5.31 -30.28 -18.14
CA SER A 350 -4.22 -31.05 -18.76
C SER A 350 -3.84 -32.34 -17.99
N GLY A 351 -4.83 -33.03 -17.41
CA GLY A 351 -4.60 -34.23 -16.61
C GLY A 351 -4.24 -34.00 -15.15
N TRP A 352 -4.34 -32.78 -14.63
CA TRP A 352 -4.14 -32.41 -13.23
C TRP A 352 -5.44 -32.01 -12.55
N LYS A 353 -5.53 -32.30 -11.24
CA LYS A 353 -6.59 -31.87 -10.34
C LYS A 353 -6.01 -30.98 -9.24
N ILE A 354 -6.52 -29.77 -9.10
CA ILE A 354 -6.13 -28.85 -8.03
C ILE A 354 -6.83 -29.28 -6.74
N ARG A 355 -6.08 -29.36 -5.64
CA ARG A 355 -6.57 -29.88 -4.34
C ARG A 355 -6.76 -28.78 -3.31
N SER A 356 -5.79 -27.89 -3.19
CA SER A 356 -5.77 -26.83 -2.17
C SER A 356 -4.77 -25.74 -2.56
N ALA A 357 -4.92 -24.57 -1.95
CA ALA A 357 -3.89 -23.54 -1.94
C ALA A 357 -3.53 -23.20 -0.48
N SER A 358 -2.26 -22.92 -0.22
CA SER A 358 -1.78 -22.39 1.05
C SER A 358 -0.78 -21.26 0.81
N ALA A 359 -0.75 -20.25 1.68
CA ALA A 359 0.18 -19.13 1.55
C ALA A 359 0.93 -18.91 2.85
N LYS A 360 2.22 -18.63 2.75
CA LYS A 360 3.08 -18.41 3.90
C LYS A 360 4.08 -17.30 3.62
N GLU A 361 4.20 -16.35 4.56
CA GLU A 361 5.28 -15.37 4.57
C GLU A 361 6.62 -16.05 4.94
N HIS A 362 7.68 -15.67 4.25
CA HIS A 362 9.06 -15.98 4.61
C HIS A 362 10.01 -14.87 4.12
N SER A 363 11.21 -14.84 4.68
CA SER A 363 12.28 -14.01 4.12
C SER A 363 12.73 -14.62 2.79
N TYR A 364 12.89 -13.79 1.78
CA TYR A 364 13.37 -14.18 0.45
C TYR A 364 14.58 -13.35 0.08
N LEU A 365 15.57 -14.00 -0.53
CA LEU A 365 16.79 -13.36 -1.00
C LEU A 365 16.70 -13.31 -2.54
N PRO A 366 16.34 -12.17 -3.15
CA PRO A 366 16.15 -12.09 -4.60
C PRO A 366 17.41 -12.44 -5.38
N ILE A 367 18.56 -12.06 -4.82
CA ILE A 367 19.87 -12.36 -5.37
C ILE A 367 20.72 -12.91 -4.24
N ASP A 368 21.03 -14.20 -4.32
CA ASP A 368 22.02 -14.83 -3.45
C ASP A 368 23.42 -14.49 -3.96
N TRP A 369 23.92 -13.34 -3.52
CA TRP A 369 25.27 -12.88 -3.84
C TRP A 369 26.36 -13.85 -3.36
N ASN A 370 26.12 -14.62 -2.29
CA ASN A 370 27.07 -15.61 -1.82
C ASN A 370 27.18 -16.77 -2.81
N LYS A 371 26.04 -17.25 -3.31
CA LYS A 371 26.00 -18.27 -4.35
C LYS A 371 26.56 -17.78 -5.69
N LEU A 372 26.30 -16.53 -6.07
CA LEU A 372 26.84 -15.93 -7.29
C LEU A 372 28.34 -15.67 -7.21
N ALA A 373 28.83 -15.19 -6.07
CA ALA A 373 30.25 -14.94 -5.85
C ALA A 373 31.06 -16.24 -5.70
N GLY A 374 30.41 -17.33 -5.30
CA GLY A 374 31.05 -18.61 -4.98
C GLY A 374 31.97 -18.49 -3.75
N ASP A 375 32.76 -19.53 -3.47
CA ASP A 375 33.69 -19.53 -2.33
C ASP A 375 34.98 -18.74 -2.62
N SER A 376 35.29 -18.49 -3.90
CA SER A 376 36.49 -17.78 -4.34
C SER A 376 36.29 -17.11 -5.70
N GLY A 377 37.17 -16.17 -6.05
CA GLY A 377 37.16 -15.49 -7.35
C GLY A 377 37.07 -13.96 -7.25
N PRO A 378 37.11 -13.26 -8.39
CA PRO A 378 37.16 -11.81 -8.43
C PRO A 378 35.89 -11.17 -7.85
N LEU A 379 34.71 -11.75 -8.09
CA LEU A 379 33.45 -11.25 -7.52
C LEU A 379 33.42 -11.39 -6.00
N ARG A 380 33.88 -12.52 -5.45
CA ARG A 380 34.00 -12.70 -3.99
C ARG A 380 35.00 -11.71 -3.38
N SER A 381 36.14 -11.49 -4.03
CA SER A 381 37.13 -10.49 -3.60
C SER A 381 36.53 -9.09 -3.57
N TYR A 382 35.80 -8.71 -4.61
CA TYR A 382 35.11 -7.43 -4.70
C TYR A 382 34.07 -7.25 -3.60
N MET A 383 33.23 -8.27 -3.34
CA MET A 383 32.22 -8.22 -2.28
C MET A 383 32.85 -8.08 -0.89
N ASN A 384 33.96 -8.77 -0.63
CA ASN A 384 34.69 -8.66 0.63
C ASN A 384 35.33 -7.27 0.81
N GLU A 385 35.93 -6.73 -0.26
CA GLU A 385 36.50 -5.38 -0.24
C GLU A 385 35.42 -4.32 -0.01
N PHE A 386 34.29 -4.44 -0.72
CA PHE A 386 33.13 -3.57 -0.51
C PHE A 386 32.63 -3.62 0.94
N GLY A 387 32.49 -4.82 1.51
CA GLY A 387 32.11 -4.98 2.91
C GLY A 387 33.08 -4.30 3.88
N THR A 388 34.38 -4.43 3.63
CA THR A 388 35.44 -3.79 4.43
C THR A 388 35.38 -2.27 4.33
N GLN A 389 35.18 -1.71 3.12
CA GLN A 389 35.05 -0.27 2.92
C GLN A 389 33.78 0.29 3.57
N TYR A 390 32.66 -0.44 3.48
CA TYR A 390 31.41 -0.07 4.13
C TYR A 390 31.54 -0.05 5.66
N GLU A 391 32.18 -1.07 6.22
CA GLU A 391 32.46 -1.17 7.66
C GLU A 391 33.34 -0.02 8.14
N ALA A 392 34.38 0.33 7.39
CA ALA A 392 35.25 1.45 7.72
C ALA A 392 34.52 2.80 7.68
N ALA A 393 33.58 2.98 6.75
CA ALA A 393 32.85 4.24 6.57
C ALA A 393 31.70 4.42 7.58
N THR A 394 30.97 3.34 7.89
CA THR A 394 29.73 3.39 8.69
C THR A 394 29.89 2.89 10.11
N ASN A 395 31.01 2.24 10.42
CA ASN A 395 31.25 1.51 11.67
C ASN A 395 30.19 0.42 11.95
N ALA A 396 29.55 -0.10 10.90
CA ALA A 396 28.52 -1.14 10.96
C ALA A 396 28.91 -2.34 10.09
N THR A 397 28.74 -3.55 10.62
CA THR A 397 29.07 -4.80 9.90
C THR A 397 28.20 -4.97 8.66
N PHE A 398 28.82 -5.13 7.49
CA PHE A 398 28.10 -5.32 6.24
C PHE A 398 27.70 -6.78 6.09
N ASN A 399 26.46 -7.12 6.47
CA ASN A 399 25.90 -8.43 6.21
C ASN A 399 25.06 -8.40 4.93
N ILE A 400 25.65 -8.89 3.83
CA ILE A 400 25.02 -8.93 2.49
C ILE A 400 23.64 -9.60 2.52
N GLU A 401 23.50 -10.69 3.28
CA GLU A 401 22.26 -11.44 3.38
C GLU A 401 21.21 -10.63 4.13
N SER A 402 21.57 -10.02 5.26
CA SER A 402 20.62 -9.22 6.03
C SER A 402 20.17 -7.98 5.27
N VAL A 403 21.02 -7.34 4.45
CA VAL A 403 20.64 -6.15 3.68
C VAL A 403 19.85 -6.51 2.41
N SER A 404 19.92 -7.76 1.96
CA SER A 404 19.30 -8.20 0.70
C SER A 404 18.02 -9.02 0.88
N MET A 405 17.68 -9.41 2.11
CA MET A 405 16.42 -10.07 2.39
C MET A 405 15.25 -9.12 2.19
N VAL A 406 14.22 -9.60 1.49
CA VAL A 406 12.93 -8.94 1.37
C VAL A 406 11.86 -9.87 1.94
N SER A 407 10.76 -9.32 2.45
CA SER A 407 9.62 -10.16 2.81
C SER A 407 8.92 -10.64 1.54
N ALA A 408 8.69 -11.95 1.46
CA ALA A 408 7.96 -12.58 0.38
C ALA A 408 6.89 -13.52 0.92
N VAL A 409 5.89 -13.77 0.09
CA VAL A 409 4.85 -14.77 0.31
C VAL A 409 4.98 -15.82 -0.76
N THR A 410 5.09 -17.08 -0.36
CA THR A 410 4.90 -18.20 -1.29
C THR A 410 3.47 -18.70 -1.16
N CYS A 411 2.70 -18.59 -2.24
CA CYS A 411 1.42 -19.26 -2.42
C CYS A 411 1.68 -20.60 -3.12
N GLU A 412 1.44 -21.70 -2.43
CA GLU A 412 1.58 -23.06 -2.95
C GLU A 412 0.21 -23.58 -3.39
N VAL A 413 0.06 -23.82 -4.68
CA VAL A 413 -1.11 -24.52 -5.22
C VAL A 413 -0.78 -26.00 -5.33
N ILE A 414 -1.50 -26.85 -4.60
CA ILE A 414 -1.27 -28.29 -4.60
C ILE A 414 -2.04 -28.92 -5.75
N ALA A 415 -1.31 -29.46 -6.72
CA ALA A 415 -1.86 -30.14 -7.89
C ALA A 415 -1.51 -31.62 -7.84
N ARG A 416 -2.51 -32.47 -8.10
CA ARG A 416 -2.36 -33.93 -8.16
C ARG A 416 -2.69 -34.44 -9.55
N ARG A 417 -1.84 -35.32 -10.08
CA ARG A 417 -2.09 -35.92 -11.39
C ARG A 417 -3.30 -36.85 -11.36
N THR A 418 -4.12 -36.78 -12.41
CA THR A 418 -5.18 -37.75 -12.66
C THR A 418 -4.62 -38.99 -13.35
N THR A 419 -4.78 -40.13 -12.71
CA THR A 419 -4.17 -41.40 -13.16
C THR A 419 -5.06 -42.16 -14.14
N VAL A 420 -6.32 -41.79 -14.28
CA VAL A 420 -7.35 -42.56 -15.02
C VAL A 420 -6.91 -42.84 -16.46
N PHE A 421 -6.39 -41.84 -17.16
CA PHE A 421 -5.90 -42.00 -18.53
C PHE A 421 -4.69 -42.93 -18.63
N PHE A 422 -3.75 -42.86 -17.69
CA PHE A 422 -2.59 -43.75 -17.66
C PHE A 422 -2.97 -45.19 -17.33
N MET A 423 -3.90 -45.37 -16.39
CA MET A 423 -4.40 -46.69 -16.00
C MET A 423 -5.07 -47.40 -17.18
N LEU A 424 -5.93 -46.69 -17.92
CA LEU A 424 -6.66 -47.26 -19.06
C LEU A 424 -5.79 -47.48 -20.30
N ASN A 425 -4.94 -46.52 -20.65
CA ASN A 425 -4.21 -46.58 -21.92
C ASN A 425 -2.88 -47.35 -21.82
N TYR A 426 -2.16 -47.23 -20.71
CA TYR A 426 -0.85 -47.87 -20.58
C TYR A 426 -0.94 -49.16 -19.77
N ILE A 427 -1.49 -49.08 -18.55
CA ILE A 427 -1.45 -50.23 -17.64
C ILE A 427 -2.34 -51.37 -18.16
N MET A 428 -3.56 -51.09 -18.63
CA MET A 428 -4.39 -52.16 -19.22
C MET A 428 -3.78 -52.76 -20.48
N VAL A 429 -3.16 -51.95 -21.36
CA VAL A 429 -2.52 -52.47 -22.57
C VAL A 429 -1.32 -53.34 -22.24
N VAL A 430 -0.47 -52.92 -21.29
CA VAL A 430 0.67 -53.73 -20.83
C VAL A 430 0.18 -55.03 -20.19
N ILE A 431 -0.87 -54.97 -19.36
CA ILE A 431 -1.46 -56.18 -18.76
C ILE A 431 -1.98 -57.10 -19.86
N LEU A 432 -2.73 -56.59 -20.83
CA LEU A 432 -3.31 -57.38 -21.92
C LEU A 432 -2.22 -58.01 -22.80
N LEU A 433 -1.20 -57.26 -23.20
CA LEU A 433 -0.07 -57.79 -23.98
C LEU A 433 0.72 -58.82 -23.18
N THR A 434 0.92 -58.58 -21.89
CA THR A 434 1.57 -59.55 -21.00
C THR A 434 0.73 -60.81 -20.92
N SER A 435 -0.57 -60.73 -20.67
CA SER A 435 -1.46 -61.90 -20.64
C SER A 435 -1.45 -62.66 -21.96
N LEU A 436 -1.47 -61.97 -23.10
CA LEU A 436 -1.39 -62.60 -24.42
C LEU A 436 -0.05 -63.32 -24.65
N SER A 437 1.06 -62.83 -24.10
CA SER A 437 2.37 -63.49 -24.25
C SER A 437 2.51 -64.79 -23.45
N TRP A 438 1.64 -65.02 -22.46
CA TRP A 438 1.61 -66.24 -21.66
C TRP A 438 0.73 -67.33 -22.27
N ILE A 439 -0.17 -66.96 -23.19
CA ILE A 439 -1.02 -67.87 -23.97
C ILE A 439 -0.23 -68.33 -25.18
#